data_AF-A0A9P4K2Y7-F1
#
_entry.id   AF-A0A9P4K2Y7-F1
#
_cell.length_a   1.000
_cell.length_b   1.000
_cell.length_c   1.000
_cell.angle_alpha   90.00
_cell.angle_beta   90.00
_cell.angle_gamma   90.00
#
_symmetry.space_group_name_H-M   'P 1'
#
loop_
_entity.id
_entity.type
_entity.pdbx_description
1 polymer ?
#
loop_
_entity_poly.entity_id
_entity_poly.type
_entity_poly.pdbx_seq_one_letter_code
_entity_poly.pdbx_strand_id
1 'polypeptide(L)'
;MSTLIDKGITDYVHWARKFRIQDFREFDYILAMDDDNLEDLHALRQREAKKRGDEGLGKVMLFGDFGGKKRRGGRGEEVQDPYYGGRDGFEIAYEQAVRFSKAFLEQLEAGQLS
;
A
#
# COMPACT_ATOMS: atom_id res chain seq x y z
N MET A 1 1.06 19.15 -2.28
CA MET A 1 1.98 18.81 -3.40
C MET A 1 3.39 19.39 -3.23
N SER A 2 3.66 20.30 -2.29
CA SER A 2 5.02 20.80 -2.07
C SER A 2 6.01 19.70 -1.63
N THR A 3 5.60 18.76 -0.78
CA THR A 3 6.50 17.73 -0.22
C THR A 3 7.21 16.90 -1.29
N LEU A 4 6.51 16.42 -2.33
CA LEU A 4 7.15 15.62 -3.39
C LEU A 4 8.14 16.45 -4.20
N ILE A 5 7.79 17.71 -4.50
CA ILE A 5 8.66 18.67 -5.20
C ILE A 5 9.91 18.97 -4.35
N ASP A 6 9.74 19.24 -3.05
CA ASP A 6 10.82 19.50 -2.10
C ASP A 6 11.80 18.30 -2.00
N LYS A 7 11.33 17.10 -2.35
CA LYS A 7 12.12 15.86 -2.39
C LYS A 7 12.62 15.49 -3.80
N GLY A 8 12.43 16.36 -4.79
CA GLY A 8 12.91 16.19 -6.15
C GLY A 8 12.04 15.31 -7.05
N ILE A 9 10.89 14.83 -6.56
CA ILE A 9 9.93 14.04 -7.34
C ILE A 9 9.01 15.02 -8.08
N THR A 10 9.37 15.31 -9.32
CA THR A 10 8.71 16.36 -10.13
C THR A 10 8.14 15.82 -11.43
N ASP A 11 8.58 14.65 -11.88
CA ASP A 11 8.12 14.00 -13.11
C ASP A 11 7.16 12.85 -12.79
N TYR A 12 5.91 13.20 -12.44
CA TYR A 12 4.85 12.23 -12.21
C TYR A 12 3.50 12.81 -12.63
N VAL A 13 2.63 11.95 -13.15
CA VAL A 13 1.23 12.28 -13.45
C VAL A 13 0.36 11.22 -12.78
N HIS A 14 -0.56 11.64 -11.93
CA HIS A 14 -1.49 10.75 -11.25
C HIS A 14 -2.86 11.40 -11.12
N TRP A 15 -3.89 10.57 -10.96
CA TRP A 15 -5.25 11.00 -10.66
C TRP A 15 -5.91 10.00 -9.72
N ALA A 16 -6.85 10.48 -8.93
CA ALA A 16 -7.65 9.60 -8.08
C ALA A 16 -8.52 8.68 -8.97
N ARG A 17 -8.54 7.39 -8.66
CA ARG A 17 -9.40 6.40 -9.30
C ARG A 17 -9.98 5.48 -8.24
N LYS A 18 -11.26 5.11 -8.39
CA LYS A 18 -11.87 4.08 -7.54
C LYS A 18 -11.29 2.69 -7.87
N PHE A 19 -11.02 1.91 -6.84
CA PHE A 19 -10.62 0.50 -6.99
C PHE A 19 -11.72 -0.31 -7.70
N ARG A 20 -11.33 -1.23 -8.58
CA ARG A 20 -12.21 -2.09 -9.38
C ARG A 20 -11.85 -3.56 -9.13
N ILE A 21 -12.83 -4.46 -9.24
CA ILE A 21 -12.60 -5.90 -9.05
C ILE A 21 -11.58 -6.46 -10.06
N GLN A 22 -11.53 -5.90 -11.27
CA GLN A 22 -10.53 -6.25 -12.28
C GLN A 22 -9.10 -5.98 -11.82
N ASP A 23 -8.89 -5.01 -10.92
CA ASP A 23 -7.56 -4.67 -10.42
C ASP A 23 -6.93 -5.88 -9.68
N PHE A 24 -7.74 -6.76 -9.07
CA PHE A 24 -7.23 -8.02 -8.48
C PHE A 24 -6.61 -8.98 -9.50
N ARG A 25 -6.91 -8.84 -10.80
CA ARG A 25 -6.34 -9.68 -11.86
C ARG A 25 -5.24 -8.96 -12.65
N GLU A 26 -5.21 -7.64 -12.53
CA GLU A 26 -4.26 -6.79 -13.24
C GLU A 26 -2.95 -6.64 -12.46
N PHE A 27 -3.01 -6.67 -11.13
CA PHE A 27 -1.85 -6.46 -10.25
C PHE A 27 -1.56 -7.70 -9.40
N ASP A 28 -0.28 -8.08 -9.33
CA ASP A 28 0.20 -9.17 -8.47
C ASP A 28 0.15 -8.79 -6.98
N TYR A 29 0.37 -7.51 -6.67
CA TYR A 29 0.41 -6.98 -5.32
C TYR A 29 -0.47 -5.73 -5.22
N ILE A 30 -1.32 -5.69 -4.20
CA ILE A 30 -2.18 -4.56 -3.86
C ILE A 30 -1.86 -4.17 -2.42
N LEU A 31 -1.32 -2.97 -2.26
CA LEU A 31 -0.81 -2.48 -0.98
C LEU A 31 -1.80 -1.47 -0.37
N ALA A 32 -2.39 -1.83 0.76
CA ALA A 32 -3.27 -0.97 1.54
C ALA A 32 -2.46 -0.01 2.42
N MET A 33 -2.91 1.24 2.55
CA MET A 33 -2.20 2.26 3.33
C MET A 33 -2.46 2.12 4.84
N ASP A 34 -3.66 1.67 5.21
CA ASP A 34 -4.12 1.50 6.58
C ASP A 34 -4.93 0.20 6.75
N ASP A 35 -5.34 -0.10 7.99
CA ASP A 35 -6.12 -1.30 8.31
C ASP A 35 -7.53 -1.26 7.71
N ASP A 36 -8.17 -0.09 7.63
CA ASP A 36 -9.53 0.05 7.08
C ASP A 36 -9.55 -0.30 5.58
N ASN A 37 -8.59 0.22 4.81
CA ASN A 37 -8.40 -0.11 3.41
C ASN A 37 -8.08 -1.59 3.22
N LEU A 38 -7.27 -2.16 4.11
CA LEU A 38 -6.88 -3.56 4.07
C LEU A 38 -8.10 -4.47 4.28
N GLU A 39 -8.92 -4.18 5.30
CA GLU A 39 -10.13 -4.94 5.61
C GLU A 39 -11.14 -4.88 4.46
N ASP A 40 -11.37 -3.70 3.88
CA ASP A 40 -12.24 -3.51 2.72
C ASP A 40 -11.76 -4.31 1.49
N LEU A 41 -10.45 -4.21 1.18
CA LEU A 41 -9.85 -4.94 0.06
C LEU A 41 -9.91 -6.46 0.28
N HIS A 42 -9.68 -6.95 1.49
CA HIS A 42 -9.83 -8.37 1.80
C HIS A 42 -11.27 -8.84 1.64
N ALA A 43 -12.25 -8.07 2.12
CA ALA A 43 -13.66 -8.41 1.96
C ALA A 43 -14.06 -8.50 0.47
N LEU A 44 -13.57 -7.57 -0.36
CA LEU A 44 -13.78 -7.61 -1.80
C LEU A 44 -13.08 -8.80 -2.47
N ARG A 45 -11.80 -9.04 -2.14
CA ARG A 45 -11.01 -10.16 -2.68
C ARG A 45 -11.65 -11.51 -2.35
N GLN A 46 -12.09 -11.71 -1.11
CA GLN A 46 -12.76 -12.95 -0.68
C GLN A 46 -14.06 -13.20 -1.45
N ARG A 47 -14.84 -12.14 -1.73
CA ARG A 47 -16.06 -12.25 -2.54
C ARG A 47 -15.75 -12.64 -3.98
N GLU A 48 -14.67 -12.12 -4.56
CA GLU A 48 -14.25 -12.47 -5.91
C GLU A 48 -13.69 -13.90 -5.98
N ALA A 49 -12.83 -14.28 -5.03
CA ALA A 49 -12.28 -15.62 -4.92
C ALA A 49 -13.38 -16.69 -4.82
N LYS A 50 -14.43 -16.44 -4.02
CA LYS A 50 -15.60 -17.32 -3.91
C LYS A 50 -16.37 -17.47 -5.21
N LYS A 51 -16.36 -16.45 -6.09
CA LYS A 51 -17.13 -16.45 -7.34
C LYS A 51 -16.38 -17.11 -8.49
N ARG A 52 -15.05 -16.92 -8.56
CA ARG A 52 -14.26 -17.25 -9.76
C ARG A 52 -12.98 -18.04 -9.49
N GLY A 53 -12.75 -18.46 -8.25
CA GLY A 53 -11.52 -19.10 -7.81
C GLY A 53 -10.49 -18.08 -7.31
N ASP A 54 -9.57 -18.53 -6.47
CA ASP A 54 -8.52 -17.69 -5.87
C ASP A 54 -7.28 -17.56 -6.78
N GLU A 55 -7.14 -18.47 -7.74
CA GLU A 55 -5.99 -18.54 -8.63
C GLU A 55 -5.88 -17.30 -9.52
N GLY A 56 -4.68 -16.68 -9.52
CA GLY A 56 -4.40 -15.47 -10.27
C GLY A 56 -4.96 -14.18 -9.68
N LEU A 57 -5.49 -14.20 -8.45
CA LEU A 57 -5.85 -12.97 -7.74
C LEU A 57 -4.68 -12.41 -6.94
N GLY A 58 -4.34 -11.15 -7.22
CA GLY A 58 -3.30 -10.37 -6.54
C GLY A 58 -3.36 -10.45 -5.03
N LYS A 59 -2.18 -10.43 -4.41
CA LYS A 59 -1.99 -10.48 -2.96
C LYS A 59 -2.32 -9.10 -2.37
N VAL A 60 -3.23 -9.07 -1.39
CA VAL A 60 -3.58 -7.87 -0.64
C VAL A 60 -2.76 -7.85 0.65
N MET A 61 -2.00 -6.78 0.87
CA MET A 61 -1.07 -6.65 2.00
C MET A 61 -1.11 -5.23 2.57
N LEU A 62 -0.75 -5.07 3.85
CA LEU A 62 -0.57 -3.74 4.45
C LEU A 62 0.79 -3.18 4.02
N PHE A 63 0.83 -1.95 3.52
CA PHE A 63 2.08 -1.36 3.04
C PHE A 63 3.12 -1.20 4.16
N GLY A 64 2.68 -0.84 5.37
CA GLY A 64 3.59 -0.73 6.50
C GLY A 64 4.03 -2.06 7.11
N ASP A 65 3.63 -3.22 6.58
CA ASP A 65 4.28 -4.49 6.93
C ASP A 65 5.76 -4.51 6.50
N PHE A 66 6.11 -3.74 5.47
CA PHE A 66 7.48 -3.53 5.01
C PHE A 66 8.24 -2.49 5.84
N GLY A 67 7.62 -1.90 6.87
CA GLY A 67 8.26 -0.88 7.70
C GLY A 67 9.31 -1.39 8.69
N GLY A 68 9.30 -2.68 9.02
CA GLY A 68 10.19 -3.23 10.05
C GLY A 68 9.82 -2.85 11.49
N LYS A 69 8.91 -1.89 11.72
CA LYS A 69 8.26 -1.71 13.02
C LYS A 69 6.92 -2.43 13.01
N LYS A 70 6.58 -3.04 14.15
CA LYS A 70 5.28 -3.65 14.37
C LYS A 70 4.52 -2.87 15.44
N ARG A 71 3.25 -2.61 15.17
CA ARG A 71 2.29 -2.09 16.16
C ARG A 71 1.91 -3.20 17.15
N ARG A 72 1.18 -2.81 18.20
CA ARG A 72 0.59 -3.76 19.14
C ARG A 72 -0.28 -4.77 18.37
N GLY A 73 -0.06 -6.06 18.61
CA GLY A 73 -0.75 -7.13 17.87
C GLY A 73 0.01 -7.65 16.64
N GLY A 74 1.24 -7.19 16.39
CA GLY A 74 2.12 -7.76 15.36
C GLY A 74 1.84 -7.25 13.93
N ARG A 75 0.90 -6.32 13.77
CA ARG A 75 0.61 -5.67 12.48
C ARG A 75 1.70 -4.65 12.11
N GLY A 76 1.94 -4.47 10.81
CA GLY A 76 2.75 -3.37 10.28
C GLY A 76 2.21 -2.00 10.66
N GLU A 77 3.01 -0.97 10.42
CA GLU A 77 2.58 0.43 10.59
C GLU A 77 1.46 0.79 9.60
N GLU A 78 0.65 1.78 9.93
CA GLU A 78 -0.26 2.42 8.98
C GLU A 78 0.43 3.67 8.43
N VAL A 79 0.23 3.96 7.15
CA VAL A 79 0.59 5.26 6.59
C VAL A 79 -0.36 6.29 7.17
N GLN A 80 0.19 7.30 7.84
CA GLN A 80 -0.64 8.32 8.46
C GLN A 80 -1.30 9.16 7.37
N ASP A 81 -2.62 9.32 7.45
CA ASP A 81 -3.35 10.17 6.53
C ASP A 81 -2.84 11.62 6.67
N PRO A 82 -2.23 12.19 5.62
CA PRO A 82 -1.58 13.48 5.69
C PRO A 82 -2.57 14.64 5.82
N TYR A 83 -3.86 14.44 5.52
CA TYR A 83 -4.86 15.51 5.57
C TYR A 83 -5.17 15.99 6.99
N TYR A 84 -4.86 15.21 8.01
CA TYR A 84 -5.09 15.57 9.42
C TYR A 84 -3.89 16.28 10.09
N GLY A 85 -2.71 16.31 9.44
CA GLY A 85 -1.46 16.84 10.00
C GLY A 85 -0.91 18.10 9.34
N GLY A 86 -1.60 18.69 8.37
CA GLY A 86 -1.07 19.82 7.60
C GLY A 86 0.21 19.45 6.85
N ARG A 87 1.21 20.35 6.78
CA ARG A 87 2.46 20.09 6.04
C ARG A 87 3.28 18.94 6.64
N ASP A 88 3.29 18.81 7.96
CA ASP A 88 4.07 17.78 8.67
C ASP A 88 3.50 16.38 8.41
N GLY A 89 2.17 16.27 8.24
CA GLY A 89 1.51 15.01 7.88
C GLY A 89 1.99 14.46 6.54
N PHE A 90 2.17 15.31 5.52
CA PHE A 90 2.69 14.89 4.22
C PHE A 90 4.16 14.44 4.28
N GLU A 91 4.98 15.07 5.11
CA GLU A 91 6.37 14.67 5.30
C GLU A 91 6.46 13.29 5.97
N ILE A 92 5.67 13.05 7.01
CA ILE A 92 5.59 11.75 7.69
C ILE A 92 5.13 10.66 6.72
N ALA A 93 4.05 10.90 5.97
CA ALA A 93 3.54 9.95 4.98
C ALA A 93 4.58 9.65 3.88
N TYR A 94 5.33 10.67 3.45
CA TYR A 94 6.43 10.49 2.50
C TYR A 94 7.55 9.60 3.06
N GLU A 95 8.03 9.88 4.28
CA GLU A 95 9.08 9.07 4.91
C GLU A 95 8.65 7.62 5.12
N GLN A 96 7.40 7.40 5.51
CA GLN A 96 6.80 6.06 5.61
C GLN A 96 6.79 5.38 4.24
N ALA A 97 6.26 6.03 3.20
CA ALA A 97 6.16 5.46 1.86
C ALA A 97 7.54 5.11 1.27
N VAL A 98 8.53 5.97 1.42
CA VAL A 98 9.90 5.72 0.93
C VAL A 98 10.52 4.52 1.64
N ARG A 99 10.41 4.45 2.97
CA ARG A 99 10.97 3.35 3.76
C ARG A 99 10.31 2.03 3.39
N PHE A 100 8.98 2.00 3.30
CA PHE A 100 8.22 0.80 2.98
C PHE A 100 8.51 0.33 1.55
N SER A 101 8.62 1.26 0.59
CA SER A 101 8.96 0.93 -0.80
C SER A 101 10.32 0.27 -0.92
N LYS A 102 11.34 0.78 -0.22
CA LYS A 102 12.70 0.20 -0.26
C LYS A 102 12.71 -1.24 0.25
N ALA A 103 12.11 -1.47 1.42
CA ALA A 103 12.01 -2.81 2.01
C ALA A 103 11.15 -3.76 1.16
N PHE A 104 10.07 -3.28 0.56
CA PHE A 104 9.26 -4.07 -0.39
C PHE A 104 10.10 -4.50 -1.59
N LEU A 105 10.85 -3.59 -2.21
CA LEU A 105 11.71 -3.89 -3.35
C LEU A 105 12.81 -4.89 -2.99
N GLU A 106 13.47 -4.73 -1.85
CA GLU A 106 14.47 -5.67 -1.36
C GLU A 106 13.91 -7.10 -1.21
N GLN A 107 12.70 -7.24 -0.63
CA GLN A 107 12.05 -8.53 -0.48
C GLN A 107 11.58 -9.12 -1.82
N LEU A 108 11.12 -8.26 -2.74
CA LEU A 108 10.69 -8.66 -4.08
C LEU A 108 11.87 -9.20 -4.89
N GLU A 109 12.99 -8.47 -4.91
CA GLU A 109 14.22 -8.86 -5.62
C GLU A 109 14.86 -10.11 -5.02
N ALA A 110 14.73 -10.31 -3.70
CA ALA A 110 15.16 -11.53 -3.02
C ALA A 110 14.24 -12.74 -3.25
N GLY A 111 13.12 -12.58 -3.97
CA GLY A 111 12.16 -13.66 -4.22
C GLY A 111 11.38 -14.11 -2.97
N GLN A 112 11.26 -13.24 -1.95
CA GLN A 112 10.59 -13.57 -0.70
C GLN A 112 9.07 -13.35 -0.76
N LEU A 113 8.59 -12.71 -1.83
CA LEU A 113 7.18 -12.35 -2.03
C LEU A 113 6.45 -13.26 -3.02
N SER A 114 7.15 -14.18 -3.69
CA SER A 114 6.58 -15.16 -4.64
C SER A 114 5.79 -16.25 -3.94
#